data_AF-A0A383AWS6-F1
#
_entry.id   AF-A0A383AWS6-F1
#
_cell.length_a   1.000
_cell.length_b   1.000
_cell.length_c   1.000
_cell.angle_alpha   90.00
_cell.angle_beta   90.00
_cell.angle_gamma   90.00
#
_symmetry.space_group_name_H-M   'P 1'
#
loop_
_entity.id
_entity.type
_entity.pdbx_description
1 polymer ?
#
loop_
_entity_poly.entity_id
_entity_poly.type
_entity_poly.pdbx_seq_one_letter_code
_entity_poly.pdbx_strand_id
1 'polypeptide(L)'
;VDVDRDRLFANLTPLLTAHAPSGVESEVESLLRQMLADANGTLSQDAAGSLILHIAGRAQDSPVAVTAHKDEIALIVKRIEDDGRLRVENTGGLHPWAIGETPVEILTPSTSLPGVLSIGSKHVSRQSPAGRLKEGEVLTWDLMWVETKREASALCNAGVRVGSRVVIDRRWKQPIWLSDNFIAGYNLDCRAG
;
A
#
# COMPACT_ATOMS: atom_id res chain seq x y z
N VAL A 1 -5.28 -27.60 -15.81
CA VAL A 1 -6.00 -26.32 -15.93
C VAL A 1 -5.06 -25.38 -16.66
N ASP A 2 -5.42 -24.92 -17.85
CA ASP A 2 -4.61 -23.92 -18.54
C ASP A 2 -4.95 -22.55 -17.93
N VAL A 3 -3.92 -21.79 -17.55
CA VAL A 3 -4.11 -20.49 -16.90
C VAL A 3 -4.09 -19.44 -17.99
N ASP A 4 -5.22 -18.77 -18.19
CA ASP A 4 -5.32 -17.60 -19.05
C ASP A 4 -4.48 -16.46 -18.47
N ARG A 5 -3.30 -16.26 -19.05
CA ARG A 5 -2.26 -15.34 -18.56
C ARG A 5 -2.67 -13.88 -18.75
N ASP A 6 -3.31 -13.59 -19.88
CA ASP A 6 -3.75 -12.24 -20.20
C ASP A 6 -4.87 -11.83 -19.25
N ARG A 7 -5.80 -12.75 -18.98
CA ARG A 7 -6.85 -12.52 -17.98
C ARG A 7 -6.28 -12.39 -16.57
N LEU A 8 -5.31 -13.24 -16.19
CA LEU A 8 -4.65 -13.14 -14.88
C LEU A 8 -3.98 -11.77 -14.72
N PHE A 9 -3.18 -11.35 -15.71
CA PHE A 9 -2.48 -10.07 -15.67
C PHE A 9 -3.45 -8.88 -15.68
N ALA A 10 -4.51 -8.93 -16.50
CA ALA A 10 -5.55 -7.91 -16.58
C ALA A 10 -6.32 -7.75 -15.25
N ASN A 11 -6.57 -8.85 -14.53
CA ASN A 11 -7.23 -8.82 -13.23
C ASN A 11 -6.28 -8.39 -12.11
N LEU A 12 -5.02 -8.82 -12.16
CA LEU A 12 -4.04 -8.54 -11.11
C LEU A 12 -3.58 -7.08 -11.14
N THR A 13 -3.41 -6.49 -12.32
CA THR A 13 -2.96 -5.09 -12.48
C THR A 13 -3.78 -4.07 -11.67
N PRO A 14 -5.13 -3.99 -11.78
CA PRO A 14 -5.92 -3.05 -10.98
C PRO A 14 -5.84 -3.37 -9.47
N LEU A 15 -5.76 -4.65 -9.10
CA LEU A 15 -5.64 -5.07 -7.69
C LEU A 15 -4.31 -4.62 -7.05
N LEU A 16 -3.18 -4.79 -7.75
CA LEU A 16 -1.87 -4.41 -7.22
C LEU A 16 -1.71 -2.88 -7.11
N THR A 17 -2.31 -2.15 -8.05
CA THR A 17 -2.14 -0.70 -8.18
C THR A 17 -3.07 0.09 -7.26
N ALA A 18 -4.23 -0.46 -6.89
CA ALA A 18 -5.15 0.15 -5.95
C ALA A 18 -4.52 0.35 -4.56
N HIS A 19 -4.86 1.45 -3.90
CA HIS A 19 -4.40 1.73 -2.54
C HIS A 19 -5.36 1.12 -1.53
N ALA A 20 -4.84 0.29 -0.64
CA ALA A 20 -5.66 -0.31 0.40
C ALA A 20 -4.82 -0.63 1.65
N PRO A 21 -4.17 0.37 2.26
CA PRO A 21 -3.44 0.16 3.49
C PRO A 21 -4.39 -0.31 4.59
N SER A 22 -3.90 -1.07 5.57
CA SER A 22 -4.75 -1.61 6.63
C SER A 22 -5.60 -0.52 7.32
N GLY A 23 -6.92 -0.75 7.34
CA GLY A 23 -7.96 0.16 7.82
C GLY A 23 -8.50 1.17 6.80
N VAL A 24 -7.98 1.19 5.56
CA VAL A 24 -8.43 2.08 4.47
C VAL A 24 -8.49 1.33 3.13
N GLU A 25 -9.16 0.18 3.11
CA GLU A 25 -9.14 -0.74 1.96
C GLU A 25 -10.27 -0.55 0.94
N SER A 26 -10.99 0.59 1.01
CA SER A 26 -12.20 0.84 0.23
C SER A 26 -11.98 0.83 -1.28
N GLU A 27 -10.80 1.27 -1.77
CA GLU A 27 -10.50 1.27 -3.20
C GLU A 27 -10.49 -0.15 -3.78
N VAL A 28 -9.81 -1.08 -3.11
CA VAL A 28 -9.79 -2.49 -3.50
C VAL A 28 -11.15 -3.13 -3.30
N GLU A 29 -11.84 -2.80 -2.21
CA GLU A 29 -13.18 -3.34 -1.96
C GLU A 29 -14.12 -3.05 -3.15
N SER A 30 -14.08 -1.83 -3.67
CA SER A 30 -14.84 -1.42 -4.86
C SER A 30 -14.50 -2.30 -6.07
N LEU A 31 -13.20 -2.54 -6.31
CA LEU A 31 -12.73 -3.40 -7.40
C LEU A 31 -13.20 -4.85 -7.22
N LEU A 32 -13.05 -5.42 -6.03
CA LEU A 32 -13.48 -6.78 -5.74
C LEU A 32 -14.99 -6.95 -5.90
N ARG A 33 -15.80 -5.97 -5.48
CA ARG A 33 -17.26 -5.98 -5.71
C ARG A 33 -17.61 -6.01 -7.20
N GLN A 34 -16.88 -5.24 -8.02
CA GLN A 34 -17.07 -5.26 -9.47
C GLN A 34 -16.67 -6.61 -10.08
N MET A 35 -15.50 -7.14 -9.69
CA MET A 35 -14.99 -8.41 -10.20
C MET A 35 -15.85 -9.61 -9.78
N LEU A 36 -16.50 -9.54 -8.61
CA LEU A 36 -17.37 -10.58 -8.06
C LEU A 36 -18.86 -10.37 -8.37
N ALA A 37 -19.23 -9.33 -9.13
CA ALA A 37 -20.63 -9.01 -9.41
C ALA A 37 -21.39 -10.15 -10.10
N ASP A 38 -20.71 -10.86 -11.02
CA ASP A 38 -21.28 -11.98 -11.78
C ASP A 38 -20.94 -13.35 -11.16
N ALA A 39 -20.39 -13.37 -9.94
CA ALA A 39 -20.06 -14.61 -9.27
C ALA A 39 -21.33 -15.35 -8.83
N ASN A 40 -21.34 -16.68 -9.01
CA ASN A 40 -22.49 -17.52 -8.62
C ASN A 40 -22.52 -17.76 -7.10
N GLY A 41 -22.82 -16.72 -6.33
CA GLY A 41 -22.88 -16.75 -4.88
C GLY A 41 -23.52 -15.52 -4.27
N THR A 42 -23.64 -15.51 -2.95
CA THR A 42 -24.13 -14.35 -2.19
C THR A 42 -22.94 -13.59 -1.62
N LEU A 43 -22.73 -12.36 -2.09
CA LEU A 43 -21.72 -11.46 -1.57
C LEU A 43 -22.26 -10.71 -0.35
N SER A 44 -21.51 -10.74 0.74
CA SER A 44 -21.79 -10.03 1.99
C SER A 44 -20.51 -9.37 2.52
N GLN A 45 -20.65 -8.51 3.52
CA GLN A 45 -19.53 -7.85 4.19
C GLN A 45 -19.72 -7.92 5.70
N ASP A 46 -18.65 -8.25 6.42
CA ASP A 46 -18.66 -8.23 7.88
C ASP A 46 -18.41 -6.82 8.46
N ALA A 47 -18.50 -6.67 9.79
CA ALA A 47 -18.29 -5.40 10.46
C ALA A 47 -16.82 -4.91 10.41
N ALA A 48 -15.86 -5.79 10.10
CA ALA A 48 -14.45 -5.46 9.92
C ALA A 48 -14.12 -5.05 8.47
N GLY A 49 -15.10 -5.13 7.56
CA GLY A 49 -14.95 -4.77 6.16
C GLY A 49 -14.47 -5.91 5.26
N SER A 50 -14.42 -7.16 5.74
CA SER A 50 -14.08 -8.32 4.92
C SER A 50 -15.23 -8.65 3.97
N LEU A 51 -14.92 -8.88 2.69
CA LEU A 51 -15.88 -9.38 1.72
C LEU A 51 -15.98 -10.91 1.80
N ILE A 52 -17.20 -11.41 1.89
CA ILE A 52 -17.49 -12.84 2.01
C ILE A 52 -18.41 -13.22 0.86
N LEU A 53 -17.88 -13.98 -0.11
CA LEU A 53 -18.67 -14.61 -1.16
C LEU A 53 -19.04 -16.03 -0.74
N HIS A 54 -20.31 -16.25 -0.44
CA HIS A 54 -20.83 -17.57 -0.13
C HIS A 54 -21.35 -18.26 -1.39
N ILE A 55 -20.69 -19.33 -1.82
CA ILE A 55 -21.11 -20.18 -2.95
C ILE A 55 -21.77 -21.44 -2.37
N ALA A 56 -23.05 -21.64 -2.67
CA ALA A 56 -23.79 -22.79 -2.16
C ALA A 56 -23.22 -24.10 -2.73
N GLY A 57 -22.77 -24.98 -1.84
CA GLY A 57 -22.37 -26.34 -2.16
C GLY A 57 -23.58 -27.26 -2.36
N ARG A 58 -23.32 -28.51 -2.76
CA ARG A 58 -24.35 -29.56 -2.86
C ARG A 58 -24.78 -30.10 -1.50
N ALA A 59 -23.91 -30.00 -0.49
CA ALA A 59 -24.13 -30.42 0.89
C ALA A 59 -23.59 -29.33 1.84
N GLN A 60 -24.04 -29.34 3.10
CA GLN A 60 -23.73 -28.32 4.12
C GLN A 60 -22.84 -28.83 5.26
N ASP A 61 -22.44 -30.09 5.23
CA ASP A 61 -21.77 -30.81 6.32
C ASP A 61 -20.25 -30.60 6.40
N SER A 62 -19.63 -30.06 5.34
CA SER A 62 -18.18 -29.80 5.30
C SER A 62 -17.84 -28.53 4.50
N PRO A 63 -18.12 -27.32 5.04
CA PRO A 63 -17.80 -26.06 4.35
C PRO A 63 -16.28 -25.88 4.22
N VAL A 64 -15.86 -25.30 3.09
CA VAL A 64 -14.46 -24.92 2.82
C VAL A 64 -14.39 -23.41 2.69
N ALA A 65 -13.40 -22.81 3.33
CA ALA A 65 -13.11 -21.38 3.19
C ALA A 65 -11.76 -21.20 2.49
N VAL A 66 -11.72 -20.29 1.53
CA VAL A 66 -10.49 -19.77 0.91
C VAL A 66 -10.38 -18.31 1.31
N THR A 67 -9.24 -17.92 1.87
CA THR A 67 -9.04 -16.58 2.42
C THR A 67 -7.81 -15.94 1.81
N ALA A 68 -7.93 -14.72 1.33
CA ALA A 68 -6.84 -13.85 0.92
C ALA A 68 -7.06 -12.47 1.56
N HIS A 69 -6.01 -11.86 2.09
CA HIS A 69 -6.15 -10.55 2.72
C HIS A 69 -6.06 -9.45 1.66
N LYS A 70 -6.84 -8.39 1.87
CA LYS A 70 -7.00 -7.28 0.91
C LYS A 70 -6.23 -6.03 1.31
N ASP A 71 -5.53 -6.02 2.42
CA ASP A 71 -4.74 -4.87 2.83
C ASP A 71 -3.34 -4.93 2.24
N GLU A 72 -2.71 -3.76 2.12
CA GLU A 72 -1.29 -3.63 1.82
C GLU A 72 -0.53 -3.06 3.04
N ILE A 73 0.74 -3.40 3.10
CA ILE A 73 1.68 -2.78 4.02
C ILE A 73 1.88 -1.31 3.62
N ALA A 74 1.96 -0.42 4.61
CA ALA A 74 2.05 1.01 4.37
C ALA A 74 2.81 1.75 5.47
N LEU A 75 2.86 3.06 5.35
CA LEU A 75 3.35 3.98 6.37
C LEU A 75 2.18 4.76 6.98
N ILE A 76 2.37 5.26 8.20
CA ILE A 76 1.39 6.10 8.91
C ILE A 76 2.07 7.39 9.37
N VAL A 77 1.41 8.53 9.14
CA VAL A 77 1.88 9.83 9.62
C VAL A 77 1.79 9.88 11.14
N LYS A 78 2.93 10.00 11.83
CA LYS A 78 3.01 10.21 13.28
C LYS A 78 2.96 11.68 13.67
N ARG A 79 3.56 12.54 12.86
CA ARG A 79 3.69 13.97 13.14
C ARG A 79 3.79 14.76 11.84
N ILE A 80 3.17 15.93 11.83
CA ILE A 80 3.34 16.95 10.81
C ILE A 80 4.26 17.99 11.43
N GLU A 81 5.43 18.20 10.84
CA GLU A 81 6.38 19.22 11.27
C GLU A 81 5.94 20.61 10.77
N ASP A 82 6.41 21.68 11.43
CA ASP A 82 6.01 23.06 11.08
C ASP A 82 6.41 23.45 9.66
N ASP A 83 7.49 22.87 9.14
CA ASP A 83 7.97 23.03 7.77
C ASP A 83 7.28 22.12 6.74
N GLY A 84 6.24 21.39 7.16
CA GLY A 84 5.43 20.53 6.31
C GLY A 84 6.04 19.17 5.96
N ARG A 85 7.17 18.79 6.58
CA ARG A 85 7.65 17.41 6.56
C ARG A 85 6.73 16.50 7.38
N LEU A 86 6.57 15.26 6.94
CA LEU A 86 5.79 14.26 7.67
C LEU A 86 6.72 13.22 8.29
N ARG A 87 6.65 13.06 9.61
CA ARG A 87 7.26 11.91 10.29
C ARG A 87 6.34 10.72 10.14
N VAL A 88 6.93 9.57 9.82
CA VAL A 88 6.20 8.34 9.49
C VAL A 88 6.71 7.15 10.30
N GLU A 89 5.85 6.15 10.44
CA GLU A 89 6.17 4.80 10.96
C GLU A 89 5.60 3.76 10.00
N ASN A 90 6.09 2.52 10.05
CA ASN A 90 5.43 1.41 9.35
C ASN A 90 4.10 1.00 9.99
N THR A 91 3.18 0.58 9.12
CA THR A 91 2.01 -0.24 9.43
C THR A 91 2.22 -1.59 8.77
N GLY A 92 2.31 -2.66 9.57
CA GLY A 92 2.69 -3.99 9.09
C GLY A 92 4.20 -4.22 9.05
N GLY A 93 4.66 -5.27 8.36
CA GLY A 93 6.06 -5.73 8.38
C GLY A 93 7.04 -4.94 7.50
N LEU A 94 6.80 -3.65 7.23
CA LEU A 94 7.69 -2.87 6.35
C LEU A 94 9.02 -2.53 7.03
N HIS A 95 10.11 -2.75 6.31
CA HIS A 95 11.42 -2.33 6.72
C HIS A 95 11.95 -1.16 5.87
N PRO A 96 12.64 -0.17 6.47
CA PRO A 96 13.17 0.99 5.76
C PRO A 96 14.04 0.65 4.54
N TRP A 97 14.91 -0.35 4.68
CA TRP A 97 15.84 -0.77 3.63
C TRP A 97 15.16 -1.47 2.46
N ALA A 98 13.93 -1.98 2.64
CA ALA A 98 13.21 -2.68 1.59
C ALA A 98 12.67 -1.72 0.51
N ILE A 99 12.31 -0.50 0.92
CA ILE A 99 11.77 0.52 0.00
C ILE A 99 12.74 1.68 -0.25
N GLY A 100 13.66 1.93 0.67
CA GLY A 100 14.61 3.04 0.58
C GLY A 100 13.92 4.40 0.39
N GLU A 101 14.58 5.31 -0.34
CA GLU A 101 13.96 6.56 -0.75
C GLU A 101 13.12 6.33 -2.00
N THR A 102 11.85 6.70 -1.95
CA THR A 102 10.91 6.43 -3.05
C THR A 102 9.79 7.48 -3.10
N PRO A 103 9.22 7.76 -4.29
CA PRO A 103 7.95 8.47 -4.39
C PRO A 103 6.85 7.75 -3.62
N VAL A 104 6.03 8.52 -2.92
CA VAL A 104 4.91 8.04 -2.11
C VAL A 104 3.67 8.90 -2.33
N GLU A 105 2.54 8.36 -1.95
CA GLU A 105 1.25 9.04 -1.94
C GLU A 105 0.69 9.08 -0.51
N ILE A 106 0.31 10.27 -0.06
CA ILE A 106 -0.30 10.52 1.25
C ILE A 106 -1.81 10.51 1.06
N LEU A 107 -2.49 9.54 1.65
CA LEU A 107 -3.93 9.38 1.51
C LEU A 107 -4.67 10.40 2.37
N THR A 108 -5.63 11.08 1.75
CA THR A 108 -6.60 11.97 2.38
C THR A 108 -8.00 11.40 2.19
N PRO A 109 -9.04 11.94 2.87
CA PRO A 109 -10.41 11.44 2.71
C PRO A 109 -10.96 11.50 1.28
N SER A 110 -10.41 12.36 0.41
CA SER A 110 -10.93 12.60 -0.94
C SER A 110 -9.95 12.31 -2.07
N THR A 111 -8.64 12.27 -1.80
CA THR A 111 -7.61 12.11 -2.83
C THR A 111 -6.30 11.61 -2.21
N SER A 112 -5.25 11.54 -3.01
CA SER A 112 -3.86 11.40 -2.55
C SER A 112 -3.05 12.66 -2.85
N LEU A 113 -2.03 12.93 -2.03
CA LEU A 113 -1.03 13.96 -2.31
C LEU A 113 0.33 13.31 -2.56
N PRO A 114 1.11 13.81 -3.55
CA PRO A 114 2.44 13.28 -3.80
C PRO A 114 3.41 13.70 -2.69
N GLY A 115 4.36 12.83 -2.40
CA GLY A 115 5.51 13.10 -1.55
C GLY A 115 6.70 12.22 -1.95
N VAL A 116 7.83 12.43 -1.27
CA VAL A 116 9.01 11.59 -1.42
C VAL A 116 9.47 11.16 -0.04
N LEU A 117 9.52 9.85 0.19
CA LEU A 117 10.18 9.29 1.36
C LEU A 117 11.69 9.50 1.23
N SER A 118 12.31 10.16 2.20
CA SER A 118 13.70 10.59 2.12
C SER A 118 14.43 10.45 3.45
N ILE A 119 15.76 10.34 3.36
CA ILE A 119 16.72 10.46 4.48
C ILE A 119 17.51 11.77 4.43
N GLY A 120 17.16 12.67 3.50
CA GLY A 120 17.81 13.95 3.26
C GLY A 120 19.01 13.88 2.30
N SER A 121 19.72 15.00 2.17
CA SER A 121 20.90 15.08 1.29
C SER A 121 21.95 14.07 1.70
N LYS A 122 22.61 13.45 0.70
CA LYS A 122 23.73 12.51 0.89
C LYS A 122 25.09 13.21 0.74
N HIS A 123 25.15 14.43 0.21
CA HIS A 123 26.40 15.23 0.09
C HIS A 123 26.57 16.12 1.31
N VAL A 124 26.71 15.49 2.46
CA VAL A 124 26.65 16.13 3.77
C VAL A 124 27.71 15.52 4.67
N SER A 125 28.12 16.29 5.68
CA SER A 125 29.06 15.82 6.68
C SER A 125 28.43 14.71 7.53
N ARG A 126 29.28 14.04 8.32
CA ARG A 126 28.90 13.01 9.31
C ARG A 126 27.81 13.45 10.29
N GLN A 127 27.61 14.75 10.47
CA GLN A 127 26.62 15.30 11.40
C GLN A 127 25.17 15.19 10.90
N SER A 128 24.98 14.82 9.63
CA SER A 128 23.66 14.59 9.03
C SER A 128 23.16 13.15 9.22
N PRO A 129 21.83 12.90 9.15
CA PRO A 129 21.28 11.55 9.16
C PRO A 129 21.89 10.63 8.08
N ALA A 130 22.02 11.13 6.85
CA ALA A 130 22.61 10.36 5.75
C ALA A 130 24.13 10.11 5.91
N GLY A 131 24.83 10.97 6.66
CA GLY A 131 26.26 10.79 6.96
C GLY A 131 26.50 9.57 7.82
N ARG A 132 25.70 9.38 8.88
CA ARG A 132 25.79 8.24 9.80
C ARG A 132 25.52 6.90 9.12
N LEU A 133 24.57 6.85 8.19
CA LEU A 133 24.27 5.64 7.41
C LEU A 133 25.47 5.19 6.54
N LYS A 134 26.30 6.12 6.07
CA LYS A 134 27.53 5.76 5.31
C LYS A 134 28.59 5.09 6.16
N GLU A 135 28.52 5.25 7.48
CA GLU A 135 29.46 4.66 8.43
C GLU A 135 28.98 3.30 8.96
N GLY A 136 27.86 2.80 8.44
CA GLY A 136 27.33 1.48 8.76
C GLY A 136 26.23 1.49 9.83
N GLU A 137 25.70 2.65 10.22
CA GLU A 137 24.49 2.69 11.05
C GLU A 137 23.29 2.08 10.31
N VAL A 138 22.42 1.42 11.08
CA VAL A 138 21.20 0.80 10.55
C VAL A 138 20.19 1.87 10.19
N LEU A 139 19.58 1.74 9.02
CA LEU A 139 18.47 2.61 8.61
C LEU A 139 17.21 2.26 9.40
N THR A 140 16.69 3.25 10.12
CA THR A 140 15.47 3.16 10.95
C THR A 140 14.47 4.24 10.51
N TRP A 141 13.18 4.06 10.86
CA TRP A 141 12.11 4.97 10.44
C TRP A 141 12.24 6.39 11.01
N ASP A 142 12.87 6.56 12.18
CA ASP A 142 13.13 7.88 12.78
C ASP A 142 14.10 8.73 11.96
N LEU A 143 14.96 8.09 11.16
CA LEU A 143 15.85 8.76 10.22
C LEU A 143 15.17 9.13 8.89
N MET A 144 13.94 8.66 8.67
CA MET A 144 13.17 8.92 7.46
C MET A 144 12.04 9.92 7.68
N TRP A 145 11.65 10.61 6.63
CA TRP A 145 10.46 11.46 6.59
C TRP A 145 9.91 11.54 5.17
N VAL A 146 8.66 11.98 5.04
CA VAL A 146 8.10 12.34 3.74
C VAL A 146 8.27 13.83 3.52
N GLU A 147 8.96 14.15 2.44
CA GLU A 147 9.07 15.50 1.90
C GLU A 147 7.86 15.78 1.00
N THR A 148 7.20 16.91 1.24
CA THR A 148 5.97 17.30 0.51
C THR A 148 6.13 18.62 -0.25
N LYS A 149 7.13 19.44 0.11
CA LYS A 149 7.30 20.82 -0.40
C LYS A 149 6.06 21.70 -0.25
N ARG A 150 5.25 21.45 0.79
CA ARG A 150 4.02 22.18 1.12
C ARG A 150 4.06 22.61 2.58
N GLU A 151 3.47 23.76 2.88
CA GLU A 151 3.28 24.23 4.25
C GLU A 151 2.36 23.28 5.05
N ALA A 152 2.58 23.17 6.36
CA ALA A 152 1.77 22.32 7.25
C ALA A 152 0.27 22.67 7.19
N SER A 153 -0.07 23.95 7.11
CA SER A 153 -1.45 24.43 7.00
C SER A 153 -2.12 23.95 5.70
N ALA A 154 -1.39 23.94 4.58
CA ALA A 154 -1.90 23.45 3.29
C ALA A 154 -2.15 21.93 3.32
N LEU A 155 -1.27 21.17 3.96
CA LEU A 155 -1.45 19.73 4.16
C LEU A 155 -2.69 19.44 5.02
N CYS A 156 -2.86 20.18 6.12
CA CYS A 156 -4.03 20.07 6.99
C CYS A 156 -5.33 20.45 6.23
N ASN A 157 -5.31 21.51 5.42
CA ASN A 157 -6.49 21.90 4.63
C ASN A 157 -6.84 20.84 3.57
N ALA A 158 -5.85 20.14 3.03
CA ALA A 158 -6.04 19.03 2.10
C ALA A 158 -6.49 17.71 2.78
N GLY A 159 -6.57 17.68 4.12
CA GLY A 159 -7.06 16.52 4.88
C GLY A 159 -5.98 15.60 5.44
N VAL A 160 -4.69 15.95 5.32
CA VAL A 160 -3.61 15.19 5.95
C VAL A 160 -3.68 15.39 7.47
N ARG A 161 -3.63 14.29 8.22
CA ARG A 161 -3.65 14.28 9.69
C ARG A 161 -2.62 13.28 10.22
N VAL A 162 -2.32 13.37 11.51
CA VAL A 162 -1.73 12.23 12.22
C VAL A 162 -2.69 11.04 12.06
N GLY A 163 -2.15 9.89 11.67
CA GLY A 163 -2.92 8.71 11.30
C GLY A 163 -3.19 8.56 9.80
N SER A 164 -2.98 9.60 8.97
CA SER A 164 -3.05 9.46 7.52
C SER A 164 -2.09 8.39 7.03
N ARG A 165 -2.54 7.58 6.08
CA ARG A 165 -1.72 6.53 5.48
C ARG A 165 -0.84 7.12 4.39
N VAL A 166 0.35 6.57 4.25
CA VAL A 166 1.30 6.88 3.18
C VAL A 166 1.66 5.57 2.51
N VAL A 167 1.46 5.50 1.20
CA VAL A 167 1.68 4.29 0.39
C VAL A 167 2.71 4.56 -0.69
N ILE A 168 3.31 3.49 -1.22
CA ILE A 168 4.16 3.62 -2.42
C ILE A 168 3.30 4.20 -3.55
N ASP A 169 3.89 5.12 -4.31
CA ASP A 169 3.22 5.76 -5.43
C ASP A 169 2.72 4.72 -6.45
N ARG A 170 1.47 4.88 -6.89
CA ARG A 170 0.74 3.97 -7.79
C ARG A 170 1.53 3.60 -9.05
N ARG A 171 2.34 4.52 -9.56
CA ARG A 171 3.15 4.30 -10.78
C ARG A 171 4.20 3.22 -10.58
N TRP A 172 4.67 3.02 -9.35
CA TRP A 172 5.65 2.00 -9.00
C TRP A 172 5.01 0.64 -8.73
N LYS A 173 3.68 0.60 -8.51
CA LYS A 173 2.92 -0.63 -8.24
C LYS A 173 2.50 -1.39 -9.50
N GLN A 174 2.83 -0.87 -10.69
CA GLN A 174 2.51 -1.55 -11.95
C GLN A 174 3.26 -2.88 -12.04
N PRO A 175 2.56 -4.01 -12.22
CA PRO A 175 3.24 -5.29 -12.40
C PRO A 175 3.99 -5.33 -13.73
N ILE A 176 5.03 -6.15 -13.76
CA ILE A 176 5.81 -6.45 -14.96
C ILE A 176 5.93 -7.96 -15.16
N TRP A 177 6.06 -8.36 -16.41
CA TRP A 177 6.55 -9.70 -16.75
C TRP A 177 8.07 -9.72 -16.62
N LEU A 178 8.60 -10.57 -15.75
CA LEU A 178 10.04 -10.87 -15.68
C LEU A 178 10.46 -11.84 -16.80
N SER A 179 9.56 -12.75 -17.15
CA SER A 179 9.64 -13.62 -18.32
C SER A 179 8.24 -14.13 -18.65
N ASP A 180 8.12 -15.03 -19.63
CA ASP A 180 6.86 -15.61 -20.07
C ASP A 180 5.98 -16.19 -18.94
N ASN A 181 6.57 -16.57 -17.80
CA ASN A 181 5.87 -17.27 -16.71
C ASN A 181 5.99 -16.60 -15.33
N PHE A 182 6.64 -15.43 -15.22
CA PHE A 182 6.87 -14.80 -13.92
C PHE A 182 6.42 -13.34 -13.93
N ILE A 183 5.58 -12.98 -12.95
CA ILE A 183 5.14 -11.61 -12.70
C ILE A 183 5.87 -11.08 -11.47
N ALA A 184 6.34 -9.83 -11.56
CA ALA A 184 6.85 -9.09 -10.41
C ALA A 184 6.05 -7.80 -10.22
N GLY A 185 5.89 -7.39 -8.96
CA GLY A 185 5.19 -6.17 -8.60
C GLY A 185 5.11 -6.01 -7.09
N TYR A 186 4.70 -4.84 -6.64
CA TYR A 186 4.35 -4.61 -5.24
C TYR A 186 2.99 -5.23 -4.92
N ASN A 187 2.76 -5.51 -3.64
CA ASN A 187 1.48 -6.01 -3.12
C ASN A 187 1.04 -7.36 -3.68
N LEU A 188 1.92 -8.15 -4.31
CA LEU A 188 1.58 -9.54 -4.68
C LEU A 188 1.08 -10.32 -3.46
N ASP A 189 1.67 -10.04 -2.29
CA ASP A 189 1.12 -10.38 -0.99
C ASP A 189 0.01 -9.39 -0.58
N CYS A 190 -1.27 -9.76 -0.51
CA CYS A 190 -1.88 -11.04 -0.93
C CYS A 190 -2.84 -10.84 -2.12
N ARG A 191 -2.60 -9.82 -2.96
CA ARG A 191 -3.43 -9.53 -4.15
C ARG A 191 -3.48 -10.66 -5.17
N ALA A 192 -2.49 -11.54 -5.16
CA ALA A 192 -2.41 -12.69 -6.05
C ALA A 192 -3.08 -13.95 -5.48
N GLY A 193 -3.57 -13.93 -4.23
CA GLY A 193 -4.35 -15.00 -3.62
C GLY A 193 -5.83 -14.91 -3.98
#